data_AF-W9CUK5-F1
#
_entry.id   AF-W9CUK5-F1
#
_cell.length_a   1.000
_cell.length_b   1.000
_cell.length_c   1.000
_cell.angle_alpha   90.00
_cell.angle_beta   90.00
_cell.angle_gamma   90.00
#
_symmetry.space_group_name_H-M   'P 1'
#
loop_
_entity.id
_entity.type
_entity.pdbx_description
1 polymer ?
#
loop_
_entity_poly.entity_id
_entity_poly.type
_entity_poly.pdbx_seq_one_letter_code
_entity_poly.pdbx_strand_id
1 'polypeptide(L)'
;MPPASYPSIQSFFQKEVRVQSISSPLRGREMSSPLGGGRDEGGELRVGGDPGVGEERIIEDGDGKGRDGKGDGFTEEELNEAMDPLTRKWNPSREYESVDVGALIPGRVVSFATVIGKSAKQPRAKGWHYAGVRGEGGVVSVKLYFANQLYPLKLGQLLSIWTAFISDTSKADGTSTAGIIACANLFPGRNTSDHVMIHTHSGASDICRIPLGYKKDEPLPGLMTLEGYLKGGYDGVVGVKLLVCVKSIGARKKIVKKDGGESDLIEVVLFDHTAEVKMKCWGDLIESVKEWLPGKTILLMSNPMHKLGFGGKGVVGFGRNTIMDVEPEFADANWLRRWARGLMRKESVGITFPNEVWGEEGVQEAIYGPRTALFGLRDVEDWVREESRETFTGWISVVILEMDLLRIWKRNMLMSAVYQSTTIPPQHPVHTARNH
;
A
#
# COMPACT_ATOMS: atom_id res chain seq x y z
N MET A 1 42.92 -2.86 -4.54
CA MET A 1 42.24 -1.58 -4.75
C MET A 1 41.21 -1.41 -3.63
N PRO A 2 41.19 -0.29 -2.89
CA PRO A 2 40.15 -0.04 -1.89
C PRO A 2 38.85 0.40 -2.58
N PRO A 3 37.66 0.11 -2.01
CA PRO A 3 36.40 0.67 -2.49
C PRO A 3 36.34 2.18 -2.23
N ALA A 4 35.69 2.91 -3.13
CA ALA A 4 35.60 4.37 -3.05
C ALA A 4 34.82 4.82 -1.81
N SER A 5 35.46 5.62 -0.95
CA SER A 5 34.78 6.36 0.10
C SER A 5 33.94 7.48 -0.53
N TYR A 6 32.62 7.38 -0.43
CA TYR A 6 31.75 8.53 -0.71
C TYR A 6 31.95 9.60 0.38
N PRO A 7 31.86 10.90 0.03
CA PRO A 7 32.12 11.97 0.96
C PRO A 7 31.11 11.96 2.11
N SER A 8 31.61 12.11 3.34
CA SER A 8 30.80 12.33 4.52
C SER A 8 29.88 13.53 4.32
N ILE A 9 28.61 13.41 4.73
CA ILE A 9 27.66 14.53 4.81
C ILE A 9 28.24 15.55 5.80
N GLN A 10 28.90 16.58 5.27
CA GLN A 10 29.38 17.72 6.04
C GLN A 10 28.25 18.74 6.17
N SER A 11 28.08 19.23 7.39
CA SER A 11 27.17 20.30 7.74
C SER A 11 27.54 21.60 7.03
N PHE A 12 26.55 22.24 6.41
CA PHE A 12 26.63 23.64 5.99
C PHE A 12 25.36 24.35 6.46
N PHE A 13 25.54 25.43 7.21
CA PHE A 13 24.48 26.29 7.75
C PHE A 13 24.87 27.75 7.50
N GLN A 14 23.91 28.62 7.17
CA GLN A 14 23.73 29.83 7.97
C GLN A 14 22.28 30.35 7.95
N LYS A 15 21.87 30.89 9.09
CA LYS A 15 20.58 31.52 9.38
C LYS A 15 20.56 32.98 8.90
N GLU A 16 19.50 33.40 8.22
CA GLU A 16 19.25 34.84 8.01
C GLU A 16 18.77 35.48 9.33
N VAL A 17 19.65 36.28 9.95
CA VAL A 17 19.29 37.15 11.06
C VAL A 17 18.77 38.46 10.48
N ARG A 18 17.46 38.68 10.53
CA ARG A 18 16.89 40.02 10.25
C ARG A 18 17.34 41.00 11.32
N VAL A 19 18.30 41.86 10.97
CA VAL A 19 18.62 43.06 11.73
C VAL A 19 17.44 44.02 11.63
N GLN A 20 16.77 44.28 12.74
CA GLN A 20 15.77 45.35 12.82
C GLN A 20 16.50 46.70 12.87
N SER A 21 16.48 47.46 11.78
CA SER A 21 16.86 48.87 11.78
C SER A 21 15.72 49.70 12.40
N ILE A 22 16.02 50.39 13.50
CA ILE A 22 15.10 51.30 14.17
C ILE A 22 15.09 52.65 13.44
N SER A 23 13.93 53.09 12.95
CA SER A 23 13.64 54.51 12.74
C SER A 23 12.13 54.79 12.71
N SER A 24 11.65 55.46 13.76
CA SER A 24 10.28 55.99 13.96
C SER A 24 10.14 57.42 13.38
N PRO A 25 9.04 58.20 13.59
CA PRO A 25 7.65 57.88 13.96
C PRO A 25 6.59 58.67 13.12
N LEU A 26 5.32 58.68 13.60
CA LEU A 26 4.18 59.53 13.19
C LEU A 26 3.45 59.08 11.89
N ARG A 27 2.12 59.21 11.73
CA ARG A 27 1.09 59.96 12.48
C ARG A 27 -0.27 59.26 12.33
N GLY A 28 -1.11 59.21 13.36
CA GLY A 28 -2.39 58.48 13.30
C GLY A 28 -3.56 59.26 12.68
N ARG A 29 -4.64 58.54 12.35
CA ARG A 29 -6.01 59.10 12.34
C ARG A 29 -7.05 57.98 12.49
N GLU A 30 -7.86 58.06 13.54
CA GLU A 30 -9.11 57.30 13.67
C GLU A 30 -10.18 57.91 12.75
N MET A 31 -11.11 57.08 12.25
CA MET A 31 -12.50 57.48 12.03
C MET A 31 -13.45 56.30 12.24
N SER A 32 -14.66 56.64 12.66
CA SER A 32 -15.68 55.76 13.24
C SER A 32 -16.64 55.12 12.24
N SER A 33 -17.37 54.12 12.73
CA SER A 33 -18.54 53.45 12.12
C SER A 33 -19.70 54.41 11.75
N PRO A 34 -20.77 53.94 11.05
CA PRO A 34 -21.88 53.30 11.77
C PRO A 34 -22.60 52.14 11.03
N LEU A 35 -23.73 51.71 11.62
CA LEU A 35 -24.50 50.45 11.42
C LEU A 35 -25.70 50.55 10.44
N GLY A 36 -26.21 49.39 10.02
CA GLY A 36 -27.57 49.16 9.45
C GLY A 36 -27.60 47.97 8.47
N GLY A 37 -28.64 47.12 8.33
CA GLY A 37 -29.91 46.98 9.07
C GLY A 37 -31.10 46.60 8.15
N GLY A 38 -31.73 45.42 8.34
CA GLY A 38 -32.91 44.91 7.56
C GLY A 38 -32.54 43.85 6.50
N ARG A 39 -33.24 42.70 6.27
CA ARG A 39 -34.68 42.41 6.01
C ARG A 39 -35.18 43.01 4.68
N ASP A 40 -35.98 42.35 3.83
CA ASP A 40 -36.73 41.07 3.91
C ASP A 40 -37.04 40.53 2.47
N GLU A 41 -37.63 39.33 2.36
CA GLU A 41 -38.39 38.79 1.18
C GLU A 41 -37.62 38.62 -0.18
N GLY A 42 -38.01 37.80 -1.17
CA GLY A 42 -39.16 36.92 -1.39
C GLY A 42 -39.62 37.01 -2.86
N GLY A 43 -39.58 35.92 -3.66
CA GLY A 43 -40.01 35.98 -5.07
C GLY A 43 -39.80 34.71 -5.91
N GLU A 44 -40.88 34.23 -6.55
CA GLU A 44 -40.96 33.00 -7.36
C GLU A 44 -40.92 33.22 -8.89
N LEU A 45 -40.60 32.13 -9.61
CA LEU A 45 -41.01 31.71 -10.97
C LEU A 45 -41.23 32.71 -12.14
N ARG A 46 -40.55 32.41 -13.27
CA ARG A 46 -41.05 32.15 -14.66
C ARG A 46 -39.82 31.84 -15.54
N VAL A 47 -39.69 30.79 -16.37
CA VAL A 47 -40.55 30.11 -17.37
C VAL A 47 -40.72 30.89 -18.69
N GLY A 48 -40.16 30.33 -19.78
CA GLY A 48 -40.31 30.75 -21.18
C GLY A 48 -39.24 31.75 -21.67
N GLY A 49 -38.63 31.60 -22.86
CA GLY A 49 -38.72 30.53 -23.86
C GLY A 49 -37.81 30.79 -25.06
N ASP A 50 -37.41 29.72 -25.76
CA ASP A 50 -36.83 29.71 -27.12
C ASP A 50 -38.02 29.58 -28.14
N PRO A 51 -37.86 29.69 -29.49
CA PRO A 51 -36.64 29.74 -30.29
C PRO A 51 -36.56 30.82 -31.39
N GLY A 52 -35.36 31.02 -31.96
CA GLY A 52 -35.12 31.87 -33.13
C GLY A 52 -34.14 31.22 -34.13
N VAL A 53 -34.56 31.09 -35.39
CA VAL A 53 -33.86 30.32 -36.44
C VAL A 53 -33.03 31.22 -37.37
N GLY A 54 -31.78 30.82 -37.64
CA GLY A 54 -31.11 30.97 -38.94
C GLY A 54 -30.50 32.33 -39.33
N GLU A 55 -29.20 32.33 -39.62
CA GLU A 55 -28.70 32.70 -40.96
C GLU A 55 -27.26 32.17 -41.14
N GLU A 56 -27.03 31.38 -42.19
CA GLU A 56 -25.67 31.06 -42.65
C GLU A 56 -25.10 32.26 -43.42
N ARG A 57 -23.83 32.60 -43.19
CA ARG A 57 -23.04 33.38 -44.15
C ARG A 57 -21.65 32.79 -44.31
N ILE A 58 -21.43 32.23 -45.49
CA ILE A 58 -20.13 31.86 -46.03
C ILE A 58 -19.40 33.15 -46.43
N ILE A 59 -18.14 33.29 -46.01
CA ILE A 59 -17.16 34.18 -46.65
C ILE A 59 -15.87 33.38 -46.76
N GLU A 60 -15.42 33.18 -48.00
CA GLU A 60 -14.14 32.52 -48.33
C GLU A 60 -12.97 33.52 -48.31
N ASP A 61 -11.80 32.99 -47.95
CA ASP A 61 -10.42 33.36 -48.29
C ASP A 61 -9.96 34.82 -48.44
N GLY A 62 -8.86 35.12 -47.72
CA GLY A 62 -8.12 36.38 -47.80
C GLY A 62 -6.82 36.36 -47.00
N ASP A 63 -5.76 35.85 -47.62
CA ASP A 63 -4.32 36.05 -47.34
C ASP A 63 -3.80 36.23 -45.90
N GLY A 64 -2.98 35.25 -45.49
CA GLY A 64 -1.54 35.51 -45.52
C GLY A 64 -0.98 36.59 -44.58
N LYS A 65 -1.31 36.55 -43.29
CA LYS A 65 -0.47 37.17 -42.26
C LYS A 65 -0.16 36.19 -41.14
N GLY A 66 1.14 35.92 -40.94
CA GLY A 66 1.63 35.02 -39.91
C GLY A 66 1.07 35.43 -38.54
N ARG A 67 0.24 34.56 -37.97
CA ARG A 67 0.04 34.57 -36.52
C ARG A 67 1.31 33.99 -35.95
N ASP A 68 2.20 34.87 -35.48
CA ASP A 68 3.26 34.47 -34.57
C ASP A 68 2.62 33.60 -33.50
N GLY A 69 3.03 32.34 -33.48
CA GLY A 69 2.63 31.41 -32.46
C GLY A 69 3.16 31.96 -31.15
N LYS A 70 2.31 32.66 -30.39
CA LYS A 70 2.52 32.86 -28.96
C LYS A 70 2.49 31.48 -28.34
N GLY A 71 3.66 30.83 -28.31
CA GLY A 71 3.93 29.75 -27.39
C GLY A 71 3.47 30.22 -26.01
N ASP A 72 2.87 29.32 -25.26
CA ASP A 72 2.26 29.58 -23.96
C ASP A 72 3.30 29.99 -22.89
N GLY A 73 4.57 30.03 -23.25
CA GLY A 73 5.70 30.45 -22.44
C GLY A 73 6.42 29.28 -21.76
N PHE A 74 5.97 28.04 -22.02
CA PHE A 74 6.53 26.82 -21.44
C PHE A 74 7.31 26.04 -22.49
N THR A 75 8.39 25.38 -22.07
CA THR A 75 9.06 24.37 -22.91
C THR A 75 8.30 23.05 -22.88
N GLU A 76 8.53 22.17 -23.87
CA GLU A 76 7.93 20.83 -23.87
C GLU A 76 8.40 20.02 -22.64
N GLU A 77 9.64 20.26 -22.18
CA GLU A 77 10.18 19.69 -20.95
C GLU A 77 9.42 20.17 -19.71
N GLU A 78 9.18 21.47 -19.54
CA GLU A 78 8.39 22.00 -18.42
C GLU A 78 6.95 21.48 -18.42
N LEU A 79 6.35 21.32 -19.61
CA LEU A 79 5.03 20.71 -19.75
C LEU A 79 5.07 19.24 -19.33
N ASN A 80 6.08 18.47 -19.76
CA ASN A 80 6.23 17.07 -19.40
C ASN A 80 6.52 16.87 -17.90
N GLU A 81 7.37 17.70 -17.30
CA GLU A 81 7.65 17.70 -15.85
C GLU A 81 6.42 18.07 -14.99
N ALA A 82 5.51 18.89 -15.52
CA ALA A 82 4.23 19.18 -14.88
C ALA A 82 3.24 17.99 -14.98
N MET A 83 3.38 17.16 -16.01
CA MET A 83 2.54 15.99 -16.28
C MET A 83 2.98 14.75 -15.49
N ASP A 84 4.29 14.53 -15.38
CA ASP A 84 4.93 13.52 -14.53
C ASP A 84 5.97 14.14 -13.57
N PRO A 85 5.55 14.57 -12.37
CA PRO A 85 6.46 15.19 -11.41
C PRO A 85 7.48 14.24 -10.74
N LEU A 86 7.43 12.93 -11.02
CA LEU A 86 8.39 11.95 -10.49
C LEU A 86 9.66 11.86 -11.35
N THR A 87 9.58 12.15 -12.65
CA THR A 87 10.75 12.17 -13.55
C THR A 87 11.45 13.53 -13.60
N ARG A 88 10.80 14.61 -13.11
CA ARG A 88 11.40 15.94 -12.97
C ARG A 88 12.72 15.90 -12.18
N LYS A 89 13.80 16.42 -12.77
CA LYS A 89 15.08 16.54 -12.09
C LYS A 89 15.01 17.65 -11.02
N TRP A 90 14.98 17.27 -9.75
CA TRP A 90 14.89 18.23 -8.65
C TRP A 90 16.19 19.05 -8.51
N ASN A 91 16.13 20.31 -8.96
CA ASN A 91 17.17 21.31 -8.77
C ASN A 91 16.53 22.63 -8.30
N PRO A 92 16.19 22.76 -7.01
CA PRO A 92 15.43 23.91 -6.54
C PRO A 92 16.25 25.20 -6.62
N SER A 93 15.62 26.28 -7.11
CA SER A 93 16.21 27.64 -7.11
C SER A 93 16.21 28.33 -5.75
N ARG A 94 15.74 27.64 -4.71
CA ARG A 94 15.69 28.08 -3.32
C ARG A 94 16.35 27.02 -2.46
N GLU A 95 17.03 27.44 -1.41
CA GLU A 95 17.54 26.52 -0.39
C GLU A 95 16.39 25.99 0.47
N TYR A 96 16.43 24.70 0.80
CA TYR A 96 15.47 24.02 1.67
C TYR A 96 16.24 23.37 2.83
N GLU A 97 15.78 23.59 4.05
CA GLU A 97 16.31 22.92 5.25
C GLU A 97 15.63 21.55 5.46
N SER A 98 16.42 20.55 5.87
CA SER A 98 15.92 19.26 6.38
C SER A 98 16.08 19.22 7.90
N VAL A 99 15.27 18.41 8.60
CA VAL A 99 15.15 18.49 10.07
C VAL A 99 14.70 17.13 10.66
N ASP A 100 14.67 16.98 11.99
CA ASP A 100 13.85 15.95 12.67
C ASP A 100 12.44 15.86 12.06
N VAL A 101 11.69 14.77 12.21
CA VAL A 101 10.24 14.79 11.87
C VAL A 101 9.38 15.59 12.87
N GLY A 102 10.00 16.15 13.92
CA GLY A 102 9.52 17.37 14.59
C GLY A 102 9.52 18.63 13.69
N ALA A 103 9.98 18.52 12.43
CA ALA A 103 9.64 19.40 11.30
C ALA A 103 9.59 18.63 9.94
N LEU A 104 10.68 18.02 9.41
CA LEU A 104 10.67 16.94 8.37
C LEU A 104 12.06 16.32 7.97
N ILE A 105 12.16 14.97 8.00
CA ILE A 105 13.13 14.03 7.37
C ILE A 105 12.29 13.03 6.51
N PRO A 106 12.83 12.28 5.53
CA PRO A 106 12.09 11.20 4.83
C PRO A 106 11.32 10.27 5.77
N GLY A 107 10.07 9.96 5.43
CA GLY A 107 9.17 9.14 6.25
C GLY A 107 8.49 8.02 5.46
N ARG A 108 7.91 7.04 6.14
CA ARG A 108 7.18 5.93 5.52
C ARG A 108 5.70 6.26 5.36
N VAL A 109 5.12 5.88 4.22
CA VAL A 109 3.67 5.91 4.02
C VAL A 109 3.03 4.86 4.93
N VAL A 110 2.29 5.29 5.95
CA VAL A 110 1.65 4.42 6.95
C VAL A 110 0.13 4.39 6.83
N SER A 111 -0.45 5.31 6.07
CA SER A 111 -1.84 5.26 5.63
C SER A 111 -1.96 6.00 4.32
N PHE A 112 -2.85 5.56 3.42
CA PHE A 112 -3.25 6.39 2.28
C PHE A 112 -4.63 6.00 1.73
N ALA A 113 -5.25 6.94 1.02
CA ALA A 113 -6.45 6.74 0.23
C ALA A 113 -6.49 7.72 -0.96
N THR A 114 -6.74 7.19 -2.16
CA THR A 114 -6.94 8.01 -3.36
C THR A 114 -8.37 8.57 -3.42
N VAL A 115 -8.50 9.83 -3.82
CA VAL A 115 -9.76 10.42 -4.26
C VAL A 115 -9.61 10.87 -5.71
N ILE A 116 -10.41 10.30 -6.61
CA ILE A 116 -10.56 10.76 -8.00
C ILE A 116 -11.73 11.73 -8.06
N GLY A 117 -11.51 12.92 -8.63
CA GLY A 117 -12.52 13.97 -8.74
C GLY A 117 -11.95 15.38 -8.74
N LYS A 118 -12.81 16.35 -9.04
CA LYS A 118 -12.45 17.78 -9.07
C LYS A 118 -12.35 18.34 -7.65
N SER A 119 -11.29 19.11 -7.37
CA SER A 119 -11.17 19.86 -6.12
C SER A 119 -11.54 21.33 -6.35
N ALA A 120 -12.45 21.89 -5.55
CA ALA A 120 -12.79 23.32 -5.62
C ALA A 120 -11.56 24.22 -5.36
N LYS A 121 -10.63 23.79 -4.48
CA LYS A 121 -9.37 24.50 -4.19
C LYS A 121 -8.30 24.30 -5.29
N GLN A 122 -8.37 23.21 -6.05
CA GLN A 122 -7.40 22.85 -7.09
C GLN A 122 -8.12 22.32 -8.35
N PRO A 123 -8.76 23.19 -9.16
CA PRO A 123 -9.60 22.76 -10.28
C PRO A 123 -8.85 22.02 -11.40
N ARG A 124 -7.52 22.19 -11.48
CA ARG A 124 -6.63 21.52 -12.45
C ARG A 124 -6.17 20.11 -12.01
N ALA A 125 -6.47 19.68 -10.78
CA ALA A 125 -6.17 18.32 -10.34
C ALA A 125 -7.30 17.35 -10.75
N LYS A 126 -6.92 16.16 -11.25
CA LYS A 126 -7.88 15.05 -11.49
C LYS A 126 -8.19 14.24 -10.22
N GLY A 127 -7.37 14.41 -9.19
CA GLY A 127 -7.55 13.77 -7.90
C GLY A 127 -6.44 14.14 -6.92
N TRP A 128 -6.47 13.50 -5.75
CA TRP A 128 -5.42 13.63 -4.74
C TRP A 128 -5.37 12.38 -3.86
N HIS A 129 -4.18 12.13 -3.31
CA HIS A 129 -3.98 11.19 -2.21
C HIS A 129 -4.10 11.92 -0.88
N TYR A 130 -4.86 11.36 0.05
CA TYR A 130 -4.63 11.62 1.48
C TYR A 130 -3.64 10.56 1.97
N ALA A 131 -2.44 10.94 2.37
CA ALA A 131 -1.40 10.03 2.85
C ALA A 131 -0.86 10.45 4.22
N GLY A 132 -0.81 9.52 5.18
CA GLY A 132 -0.06 9.67 6.42
C GLY A 132 1.39 9.25 6.20
N VAL A 133 2.33 10.19 6.38
CA VAL A 133 3.77 9.95 6.24
C VAL A 133 4.39 10.00 7.64
N ARG A 134 4.88 8.88 8.15
CA ARG A 134 5.49 8.76 9.49
C ARG A 134 7.00 8.83 9.43
N GLY A 135 7.61 9.67 10.25
CA GLY A 135 9.03 9.57 10.59
C GLY A 135 9.24 9.26 12.07
N GLU A 136 10.30 9.81 12.65
CA GLU A 136 10.68 9.48 14.03
C GLU A 136 9.82 10.23 15.07
N GLY A 137 9.50 11.51 14.83
CA GLY A 137 8.76 12.36 15.77
C GLY A 137 7.23 12.30 15.70
N GLY A 138 6.66 11.68 14.65
CA GLY A 138 5.21 11.71 14.41
C GLY A 138 4.81 11.41 12.97
N VAL A 139 3.58 11.80 12.63
CA VAL A 139 2.99 11.64 11.29
C VAL A 139 2.65 13.02 10.70
N VAL A 140 3.00 13.23 9.44
CA VAL A 140 2.52 14.36 8.64
C VAL A 140 1.36 13.87 7.77
N SER A 141 0.24 14.59 7.82
CA SER A 141 -0.90 14.34 6.94
C SER A 141 -0.72 15.11 5.63
N VAL A 142 -0.50 14.38 4.54
CA VAL A 142 -0.18 14.91 3.23
C VAL A 142 -1.39 14.80 2.31
N LYS A 143 -1.81 15.93 1.74
CA LYS A 143 -2.75 15.99 0.62
C LYS A 143 -1.98 16.22 -0.67
N LEU A 144 -1.69 15.13 -1.38
CA LEU A 144 -0.84 15.13 -2.59
C LEU A 144 -1.73 15.11 -3.84
N TYR A 145 -1.85 16.26 -4.50
CA TYR A 145 -2.62 16.42 -5.73
C TYR A 145 -1.86 15.89 -6.95
N PHE A 146 -2.60 15.28 -7.89
CA PHE A 146 -2.08 14.85 -9.19
C PHE A 146 -2.90 15.42 -10.35
N ALA A 147 -2.19 15.77 -11.43
CA ALA A 147 -2.80 16.30 -12.66
C ALA A 147 -3.31 15.18 -13.57
N ASN A 148 -2.46 14.19 -13.88
CA ASN A 148 -2.79 13.12 -14.83
C ASN A 148 -2.42 11.72 -14.34
N GLN A 149 -1.17 11.51 -13.93
CA GLN A 149 -0.69 10.24 -13.41
C GLN A 149 -0.83 10.17 -11.89
N LEU A 150 -1.32 9.04 -11.37
CA LEU A 150 -1.34 8.79 -9.94
C LEU A 150 0.07 8.44 -9.46
N TYR A 151 0.47 8.98 -8.31
CA TYR A 151 1.65 8.49 -7.61
C TYR A 151 1.39 7.05 -7.12
N PRO A 152 2.26 6.07 -7.43
CA PRO A 152 2.06 4.66 -7.09
C PRO A 152 2.45 4.37 -5.62
N LEU A 153 1.77 5.03 -4.69
CA LEU A 153 2.02 4.92 -3.26
C LEU A 153 1.65 3.52 -2.73
N LYS A 154 2.45 3.02 -1.78
CA LYS A 154 2.21 1.76 -1.05
C LYS A 154 2.51 1.92 0.43
N LEU A 155 1.84 1.14 1.28
CA LEU A 155 2.15 1.10 2.72
C LEU A 155 3.57 0.59 2.95
N GLY A 156 4.27 1.21 3.90
CA GLY A 156 5.67 0.94 4.20
C GLY A 156 6.68 1.63 3.27
N GLN A 157 6.25 2.21 2.15
CA GLN A 157 7.15 2.84 1.18
C GLN A 157 7.80 4.12 1.76
N LEU A 158 9.10 4.30 1.56
CA LEU A 158 9.83 5.50 2.01
C LEU A 158 9.59 6.64 1.01
N LEU A 159 9.25 7.82 1.54
CA LEU A 159 8.83 9.00 0.80
C LEU A 159 9.55 10.25 1.34
N SER A 160 10.17 11.02 0.44
CA SER A 160 10.54 12.41 0.73
C SER A 160 9.52 13.35 0.11
N ILE A 161 9.19 14.41 0.84
CA ILE A 161 8.38 15.54 0.37
C ILE A 161 9.15 16.83 0.57
N TRP A 162 9.05 17.74 -0.39
CA TRP A 162 9.49 19.13 -0.26
C TRP A 162 8.30 20.02 -0.52
N THR A 163 8.09 21.02 0.32
CA THR A 163 7.04 22.02 0.14
C THR A 163 7.44 23.31 0.84
N ALA A 164 6.97 24.44 0.33
CA ALA A 164 7.11 25.73 0.98
C ALA A 164 6.03 26.01 2.04
N PHE A 165 5.05 25.10 2.23
CA PHE A 165 3.94 25.32 3.16
C PHE A 165 3.58 24.08 3.99
N ILE A 166 3.77 24.21 5.29
CA ILE A 166 3.29 23.28 6.32
C ILE A 166 2.29 24.05 7.21
N SER A 167 1.23 23.37 7.62
CA SER A 167 0.24 23.89 8.58
C SER A 167 0.13 23.00 9.81
N ASP A 168 -0.35 23.59 10.90
CA ASP A 168 -0.81 22.85 12.07
C ASP A 168 -2.00 21.92 11.74
N THR A 169 -2.42 21.14 12.74
CA THR A 169 -3.52 20.19 12.64
C THR A 169 -4.92 20.82 12.66
N SER A 170 -5.06 22.13 12.91
CA SER A 170 -6.37 22.82 12.88
C SER A 170 -6.96 22.88 11.47
N LYS A 171 -6.11 22.72 10.43
CA LYS A 171 -6.49 22.70 9.02
C LYS A 171 -6.64 21.28 8.44
N ALA A 172 -6.61 20.24 9.27
CA ALA A 172 -6.88 18.88 8.84
C ALA A 172 -8.35 18.72 8.42
N ASP A 173 -8.59 18.12 7.24
CA ASP A 173 -9.95 17.79 6.77
C ASP A 173 -10.54 16.57 7.54
N GLY A 174 -10.76 16.70 8.86
CA GLY A 174 -11.44 15.69 9.69
C GLY A 174 -10.92 15.56 11.13
N THR A 175 -11.41 14.54 11.84
CA THR A 175 -11.01 14.19 13.21
C THR A 175 -9.53 13.82 13.28
N SER A 176 -8.81 14.33 14.29
CA SER A 176 -7.38 14.04 14.49
C SER A 176 -7.10 12.54 14.57
N THR A 177 -6.22 12.05 13.69
CA THR A 177 -5.62 10.72 13.85
C THR A 177 -4.48 10.81 14.86
N ALA A 178 -4.42 9.88 15.81
CA ALA A 178 -3.38 9.87 16.83
C ALA A 178 -1.98 9.87 16.18
N GLY A 179 -1.13 10.82 16.59
CA GLY A 179 0.22 10.98 16.07
C GLY A 179 0.35 11.93 14.86
N ILE A 180 -0.73 12.47 14.29
CA ILE A 180 -0.60 13.58 13.34
C ILE A 180 -0.15 14.84 14.08
N ILE A 181 0.95 15.42 13.64
CA ILE A 181 1.54 16.65 14.21
C ILE A 181 1.51 17.84 13.24
N ALA A 182 1.42 17.58 11.92
CA ALA A 182 1.39 18.61 10.90
C ALA A 182 0.58 18.17 9.66
N CYS A 183 0.16 19.15 8.86
CA CYS A 183 -0.56 18.95 7.61
C CYS A 183 0.16 19.67 6.45
N ALA A 184 0.34 19.00 5.32
CA ALA A 184 0.93 19.54 4.11
C ALA A 184 -0.01 19.35 2.90
N ASN A 185 -0.06 20.33 2.00
CA ASN A 185 -0.80 20.25 0.75
C ASN A 185 0.18 20.46 -0.41
N LEU A 186 0.42 19.43 -1.21
CA LEU A 186 1.40 19.47 -2.30
C LEU A 186 0.69 19.32 -3.64
N PHE A 187 1.07 20.14 -4.62
CA PHE A 187 0.73 19.90 -6.03
C PHE A 187 1.95 20.08 -6.92
N PRO A 188 2.88 19.09 -6.97
CA PRO A 188 4.17 19.22 -7.67
C PRO A 188 4.07 19.58 -9.16
N GLY A 189 3.02 19.14 -9.86
CA GLY A 189 2.72 19.50 -11.25
C GLY A 189 2.05 20.86 -11.46
N ARG A 190 1.91 21.67 -10.40
CA ARG A 190 1.43 23.07 -10.46
C ARG A 190 2.37 24.02 -9.74
N ASN A 191 2.95 23.60 -8.61
CA ASN A 191 3.79 24.39 -7.75
C ASN A 191 5.23 23.86 -7.84
N THR A 192 6.12 24.65 -8.43
CA THR A 192 7.55 24.31 -8.55
C THR A 192 8.27 24.25 -7.21
N SER A 193 7.68 24.81 -6.14
CA SER A 193 8.19 24.67 -4.76
C SER A 193 7.73 23.37 -4.07
N ASP A 194 6.85 22.58 -4.69
CA ASP A 194 6.45 21.27 -4.19
C ASP A 194 7.16 20.17 -4.99
N HIS A 195 7.74 19.19 -4.31
CA HIS A 195 8.30 17.99 -4.93
C HIS A 195 8.05 16.76 -4.06
N VAL A 196 8.07 15.58 -4.68
CA VAL A 196 7.88 14.29 -4.02
C VAL A 196 8.80 13.27 -4.66
N MET A 197 9.50 12.49 -3.82
CA MET A 197 10.41 11.44 -4.27
C MET A 197 10.02 10.14 -3.58
N ILE A 198 9.70 9.14 -4.39
CA ILE A 198 9.40 7.78 -3.96
C ILE A 198 10.71 7.00 -3.98
N HIS A 199 11.17 6.52 -2.83
CA HIS A 199 12.43 5.80 -2.74
C HIS A 199 12.24 4.31 -3.04
N THR A 200 12.91 3.82 -4.08
CA THR A 200 12.84 2.43 -4.57
C THR A 200 14.17 1.67 -4.49
N HIS A 201 15.24 2.33 -4.02
CA HIS A 201 16.58 1.75 -3.91
C HIS A 201 16.72 0.84 -2.67
N SER A 202 17.65 -0.11 -2.70
CA SER A 202 17.80 -1.14 -1.65
C SER A 202 18.01 -0.57 -0.24
N GLY A 203 18.85 0.46 -0.09
CA GLY A 203 19.09 1.14 1.21
C GLY A 203 17.87 1.87 1.79
N ALA A 204 16.81 2.09 1.02
CA ALA A 204 15.57 2.70 1.53
C ALA A 204 14.76 1.73 2.41
N SER A 205 15.15 0.47 2.54
CA SER A 205 14.44 -0.51 3.36
C SER A 205 14.50 -0.22 4.85
N ASP A 206 15.59 0.35 5.38
CA ASP A 206 15.87 0.28 6.82
C ASP A 206 15.58 1.60 7.57
N ILE A 207 15.40 2.69 6.84
CA ILE A 207 15.14 4.04 7.39
C ILE A 207 13.75 4.11 8.07
N CYS A 208 13.60 4.82 9.20
CA CYS A 208 12.29 5.09 9.82
C CYS A 208 11.39 3.84 10.08
N ARG A 209 11.95 2.67 10.44
CA ARG A 209 11.17 1.47 10.78
C ARG A 209 10.77 1.32 12.25
N ILE A 210 11.31 2.14 13.15
CA ILE A 210 10.93 2.14 14.57
C ILE A 210 9.48 2.70 14.70
N PRO A 211 8.55 2.00 15.38
CA PRO A 211 7.18 2.48 15.57
C PRO A 211 7.02 3.73 16.42
N LEU A 212 5.96 4.50 16.16
CA LEU A 212 5.66 5.70 16.95
C LEU A 212 5.36 5.36 18.42
N GLY A 213 6.09 6.03 19.32
CA GLY A 213 5.98 5.84 20.77
C GLY A 213 6.64 4.57 21.28
N TYR A 214 7.41 3.84 20.46
CA TYR A 214 8.33 2.84 20.98
C TYR A 214 9.49 3.53 21.69
N LYS A 215 9.89 3.00 22.84
CA LYS A 215 11.18 3.28 23.47
C LYS A 215 11.85 1.95 23.75
N LYS A 216 13.17 1.94 23.65
CA LYS A 216 13.95 0.75 23.93
C LYS A 216 13.70 0.30 25.38
N ASP A 217 13.50 -1.00 25.56
CA ASP A 217 13.32 -1.67 26.85
C ASP A 217 12.01 -1.29 27.60
N GLU A 218 11.12 -0.48 27.01
CA GLU A 218 9.72 -0.26 27.48
C GLU A 218 8.71 -1.02 26.57
N PRO A 219 7.62 -1.59 27.12
CA PRO A 219 6.53 -2.14 26.31
C PRO A 219 5.87 -1.07 25.43
N LEU A 220 5.56 -1.40 24.17
CA LEU A 220 4.93 -0.45 23.25
C LEU A 220 3.52 -0.04 23.75
N PRO A 221 3.27 1.25 24.05
CA PRO A 221 1.98 1.67 24.60
C PRO A 221 0.82 1.37 23.65
N GLY A 222 -0.26 0.80 24.20
CA GLY A 222 -1.47 0.39 23.49
C GLY A 222 -1.39 -0.97 22.79
N LEU A 223 -0.24 -1.65 22.81
CA LEU A 223 -0.09 -2.97 22.22
C LEU A 223 -0.92 -4.03 22.96
N MET A 224 -1.75 -4.76 22.23
CA MET A 224 -2.54 -5.89 22.73
C MET A 224 -2.55 -7.05 21.74
N THR A 225 -2.93 -8.23 22.22
CA THR A 225 -3.07 -9.43 21.40
C THR A 225 -4.36 -9.40 20.57
N LEU A 226 -4.39 -10.14 19.46
CA LEU A 226 -5.60 -10.29 18.65
C LEU A 226 -6.76 -10.88 19.43
N GLU A 227 -6.51 -11.87 20.30
CA GLU A 227 -7.56 -12.45 21.13
C GLU A 227 -8.14 -11.41 22.11
N GLY A 228 -7.29 -10.61 22.77
CA GLY A 228 -7.73 -9.55 23.67
C GLY A 228 -8.56 -8.47 22.96
N TYR A 229 -8.14 -8.08 21.75
CA TYR A 229 -8.91 -7.17 20.91
C TYR A 229 -10.28 -7.76 20.55
N LEU A 230 -10.33 -8.98 20.02
CA LEU A 230 -11.57 -9.65 19.59
C LEU A 230 -12.54 -9.93 20.73
N LYS A 231 -12.06 -10.08 21.97
CA LYS A 231 -12.88 -10.26 23.19
C LYS A 231 -13.42 -8.96 23.79
N GLY A 232 -13.17 -7.80 23.18
CA GLY A 232 -13.73 -6.51 23.62
C GLY A 232 -12.73 -5.36 23.69
N GLY A 233 -11.42 -5.61 23.50
CA GLY A 233 -10.39 -4.56 23.48
C GLY A 233 -10.51 -3.54 22.34
N TYR A 234 -11.53 -3.65 21.48
CA TYR A 234 -11.91 -2.64 20.48
C TYR A 234 -12.89 -1.59 21.00
N ASP A 235 -13.60 -1.82 22.12
CA ASP A 235 -14.71 -0.96 22.56
C ASP A 235 -14.24 0.10 23.56
N GLY A 236 -14.50 1.37 23.28
CA GLY A 236 -14.06 2.52 24.09
C GLY A 236 -12.54 2.74 24.22
N VAL A 237 -11.69 1.79 23.81
CA VAL A 237 -10.23 1.88 23.95
C VAL A 237 -9.61 2.72 22.83
N VAL A 238 -8.92 3.80 23.21
CA VAL A 238 -8.16 4.67 22.29
C VAL A 238 -6.69 4.24 22.24
N GLY A 239 -6.06 4.33 21.07
CA GLY A 239 -4.62 4.07 20.93
C GLY A 239 -4.25 2.59 20.81
N VAL A 240 -5.23 1.70 20.57
CA VAL A 240 -5.02 0.26 20.36
C VAL A 240 -3.99 0.00 19.27
N LYS A 241 -3.05 -0.90 19.53
CA LYS A 241 -2.09 -1.41 18.55
C LYS A 241 -2.14 -2.94 18.51
N LEU A 242 -2.16 -3.50 17.30
CA LEU A 242 -2.11 -4.94 17.05
C LEU A 242 -0.86 -5.26 16.23
N LEU A 243 0.00 -6.11 16.77
CA LEU A 243 1.19 -6.62 16.06
C LEU A 243 0.87 -8.01 15.51
N VAL A 244 0.90 -8.16 14.19
CA VAL A 244 0.42 -9.35 13.50
C VAL A 244 1.37 -9.76 12.37
N CYS A 245 1.33 -11.04 12.01
CA CYS A 245 1.92 -11.56 10.79
C CYS A 245 0.81 -11.81 9.75
N VAL A 246 1.14 -11.73 8.46
CA VAL A 246 0.26 -12.16 7.38
C VAL A 246 0.24 -13.69 7.33
N LYS A 247 -0.91 -14.35 7.54
CA LYS A 247 -1.06 -15.82 7.42
C LYS A 247 -1.31 -16.24 5.97
N SER A 248 -2.22 -15.56 5.28
CA SER A 248 -2.56 -15.86 3.89
C SER A 248 -3.24 -14.67 3.19
N ILE A 249 -3.17 -14.66 1.87
CA ILE A 249 -3.75 -13.62 1.01
C ILE A 249 -4.75 -14.32 0.07
N GLY A 250 -6.02 -13.92 0.13
CA GLY A 250 -7.07 -14.46 -0.73
C GLY A 250 -7.05 -13.86 -2.14
N ALA A 251 -7.75 -14.53 -3.06
CA ALA A 251 -7.93 -14.03 -4.43
C ALA A 251 -8.64 -12.66 -4.47
N ARG A 252 -8.30 -11.84 -5.47
CA ARG A 252 -8.97 -10.57 -5.77
C ARG A 252 -10.41 -10.83 -6.22
N LYS A 253 -11.37 -10.21 -5.55
CA LYS A 253 -12.80 -10.30 -5.81
C LYS A 253 -13.32 -8.94 -6.29
N LYS A 254 -14.02 -8.91 -7.41
CA LYS A 254 -14.78 -7.73 -7.86
C LYS A 254 -16.16 -7.75 -7.18
N ILE A 255 -16.47 -6.70 -6.43
CA ILE A 255 -17.73 -6.56 -5.69
C ILE A 255 -18.54 -5.42 -6.31
N VAL A 256 -19.76 -5.72 -6.74
CA VAL A 256 -20.75 -4.70 -7.14
C VAL A 256 -21.41 -4.16 -5.88
N LYS A 257 -21.35 -2.84 -5.69
CA LYS A 257 -22.01 -2.12 -4.60
C LYS A 257 -23.51 -1.91 -4.91
N LYS A 258 -24.27 -1.54 -3.88
CA LYS A 258 -25.71 -1.23 -3.99
C LYS A 258 -26.03 -0.04 -4.89
N ASP A 259 -25.06 0.84 -5.14
CA ASP A 259 -25.16 2.00 -6.05
C ASP A 259 -24.78 1.65 -7.51
N GLY A 260 -24.52 0.38 -7.81
CA GLY A 260 -24.05 -0.09 -9.12
C GLY A 260 -22.54 0.09 -9.35
N GLY A 261 -21.82 0.75 -8.44
CA GLY A 261 -20.37 0.93 -8.56
C GLY A 261 -19.61 -0.36 -8.27
N GLU A 262 -18.61 -0.67 -9.08
CA GLU A 262 -17.72 -1.81 -8.82
C GLU A 262 -16.57 -1.42 -7.87
N SER A 263 -16.06 -2.37 -7.09
CA SER A 263 -14.84 -2.20 -6.29
C SER A 263 -14.14 -3.53 -6.04
N ASP A 264 -12.82 -3.52 -6.09
CA ASP A 264 -12.00 -4.69 -5.79
C ASP A 264 -11.79 -4.86 -4.28
N LEU A 265 -11.80 -6.14 -3.87
CA LEU A 265 -11.57 -6.61 -2.51
C LEU A 265 -10.53 -7.74 -2.53
N ILE A 266 -9.54 -7.66 -1.63
CA ILE A 266 -8.74 -8.80 -1.19
C ILE A 266 -9.00 -9.04 0.29
N GLU A 267 -9.19 -10.30 0.67
CA GLU A 267 -9.28 -10.71 2.07
C GLU A 267 -7.93 -11.30 2.50
N VAL A 268 -7.29 -10.66 3.47
CA VAL A 268 -6.02 -11.11 4.08
C VAL A 268 -6.33 -11.73 5.43
N VAL A 269 -5.75 -12.90 5.72
CA VAL A 269 -5.78 -13.47 7.08
C VAL A 269 -4.54 -13.00 7.82
N LEU A 270 -4.74 -12.39 8.98
CA LEU A 270 -3.72 -11.91 9.90
C LEU A 270 -3.73 -12.80 11.14
N PHE A 271 -2.57 -13.01 11.75
CA PHE A 271 -2.45 -13.83 12.95
C PHE A 271 -1.38 -13.32 13.90
N ASP A 272 -1.55 -13.62 15.17
CA ASP A 272 -0.50 -13.54 16.19
C ASP A 272 -0.42 -14.89 16.92
N HIS A 273 0.21 -14.90 18.10
CA HIS A 273 0.36 -16.09 18.93
C HIS A 273 -0.91 -16.48 19.72
N THR A 274 -2.01 -15.73 19.57
CA THR A 274 -3.25 -15.89 20.34
C THR A 274 -4.46 -16.17 19.46
N ALA A 275 -4.56 -15.55 18.28
CA ALA A 275 -5.72 -15.68 17.41
C ALA A 275 -5.41 -15.39 15.93
N GLU A 276 -6.42 -15.65 15.08
CA GLU A 276 -6.45 -15.30 13.67
C GLU A 276 -7.65 -14.38 13.39
N VAL A 277 -7.47 -13.41 12.50
CA VAL A 277 -8.51 -12.46 12.10
C VAL A 277 -8.46 -12.18 10.61
N LYS A 278 -9.62 -11.93 9.99
CA LYS A 278 -9.69 -11.48 8.60
C LYS A 278 -9.59 -9.96 8.53
N MET A 279 -8.84 -9.46 7.55
CA MET A 279 -8.80 -8.06 7.15
C MET A 279 -9.27 -7.90 5.71
N LYS A 280 -10.12 -6.90 5.46
CA LYS A 280 -10.64 -6.57 4.12
C LYS A 280 -9.89 -5.38 3.54
N CYS A 281 -9.10 -5.63 2.51
CA CYS A 281 -8.32 -4.63 1.78
C CYS A 281 -9.07 -4.23 0.51
N TRP A 282 -9.30 -2.92 0.32
CA TRP A 282 -10.08 -2.36 -0.77
C TRP A 282 -9.26 -1.35 -1.56
N GLY A 283 -9.52 -1.24 -2.86
CA GLY A 283 -8.89 -0.22 -3.72
C GLY A 283 -7.36 -0.25 -3.62
N ASP A 284 -6.75 0.91 -3.41
CA ASP A 284 -5.30 1.10 -3.49
C ASP A 284 -4.50 0.27 -2.46
N LEU A 285 -5.11 -0.13 -1.35
CA LEU A 285 -4.48 -1.04 -0.38
C LEU A 285 -4.09 -2.38 -1.02
N ILE A 286 -4.78 -2.81 -2.08
CA ILE A 286 -4.45 -4.02 -2.85
C ILE A 286 -3.03 -3.94 -3.43
N GLU A 287 -2.57 -2.77 -3.85
CA GLU A 287 -1.21 -2.59 -4.38
C GLU A 287 -0.13 -2.73 -3.31
N SER A 288 -0.47 -2.49 -2.04
CA SER A 288 0.42 -2.77 -0.90
C SER A 288 0.41 -4.26 -0.54
N VAL A 289 -0.76 -4.91 -0.57
CA VAL A 289 -0.91 -6.35 -0.27
C VAL A 289 -0.09 -7.24 -1.20
N LYS A 290 0.14 -6.82 -2.45
CA LYS A 290 1.00 -7.55 -3.42
C LYS A 290 2.45 -7.74 -2.97
N GLU A 291 2.96 -6.87 -2.09
CA GLU A 291 4.33 -6.95 -1.56
C GLU A 291 4.42 -7.75 -0.26
N TRP A 292 3.27 -8.18 0.30
CA TRP A 292 3.22 -8.94 1.53
C TRP A 292 3.43 -10.43 1.27
N LEU A 293 4.25 -11.05 2.11
CA LEU A 293 4.61 -12.46 2.04
C LEU A 293 3.99 -13.22 3.22
N PRO A 294 3.10 -14.20 2.96
CA PRO A 294 2.59 -15.11 3.99
C PRO A 294 3.70 -15.73 4.85
N GLY A 295 3.46 -15.80 6.16
CA GLY A 295 4.40 -16.34 7.15
C GLY A 295 5.67 -15.51 7.39
N LYS A 296 5.87 -14.41 6.66
CA LYS A 296 7.06 -13.56 6.70
C LYS A 296 6.73 -12.11 7.09
N THR A 297 5.73 -11.50 6.45
CA THR A 297 5.43 -10.08 6.61
C THR A 297 4.77 -9.77 7.96
N ILE A 298 5.39 -8.86 8.71
CA ILE A 298 4.93 -8.34 10.00
C ILE A 298 4.32 -6.95 9.79
N LEU A 299 3.13 -6.75 10.35
CA LEU A 299 2.39 -5.50 10.33
C LEU A 299 2.10 -5.05 11.77
N LEU A 300 2.28 -3.78 12.06
CA LEU A 300 1.78 -3.15 13.28
C LEU A 300 0.64 -2.19 12.92
N MET A 301 -0.58 -2.56 13.30
CA MET A 301 -1.79 -1.77 13.04
C MET A 301 -2.14 -0.93 14.27
N SER A 302 -2.07 0.40 14.15
CA SER A 302 -2.51 1.33 15.18
C SER A 302 -3.90 1.89 14.84
N ASN A 303 -4.79 1.96 15.85
CA ASN A 303 -6.21 2.29 15.72
C ASN A 303 -6.94 1.51 14.60
N PRO A 304 -6.90 0.17 14.61
CA PRO A 304 -7.67 -0.66 13.68
C PRO A 304 -9.17 -0.47 13.88
N MET A 305 -9.94 -0.54 12.78
CA MET A 305 -11.40 -0.54 12.84
C MET A 305 -11.91 -1.96 13.13
N HIS A 306 -12.74 -2.13 14.15
CA HIS A 306 -13.48 -3.39 14.35
C HIS A 306 -14.79 -3.38 13.56
N LYS A 307 -15.14 -4.52 12.95
CA LYS A 307 -16.46 -4.79 12.36
C LYS A 307 -16.87 -6.22 12.69
N LEU A 308 -18.17 -6.44 12.91
CA LEU A 308 -18.71 -7.80 12.95
C LEU A 308 -18.79 -8.36 11.52
N GLY A 309 -18.19 -9.53 11.33
CA GLY A 309 -18.28 -10.31 10.10
C GLY A 309 -19.56 -11.16 10.05
N PHE A 310 -19.77 -11.80 8.90
CA PHE A 310 -20.83 -12.79 8.77
C PHE A 310 -20.56 -13.97 9.71
N GLY A 311 -21.58 -14.39 10.48
CA GLY A 311 -21.42 -15.39 11.54
C GLY A 311 -20.82 -14.85 12.85
N GLY A 312 -20.86 -13.53 13.10
CA GLY A 312 -20.53 -12.92 14.40
C GLY A 312 -19.03 -12.84 14.74
N LYS A 313 -18.15 -13.43 13.93
CA LYS A 313 -16.69 -13.32 14.11
C LYS A 313 -16.21 -11.89 13.81
N GLY A 314 -15.37 -11.33 14.67
CA GLY A 314 -14.75 -10.03 14.45
C GLY A 314 -13.88 -9.98 13.20
N VAL A 315 -13.86 -8.83 12.55
CA VAL A 315 -13.08 -8.50 11.34
C VAL A 315 -12.34 -7.20 11.63
N VAL A 316 -11.04 -7.18 11.33
CA VAL A 316 -10.22 -5.98 11.41
C VAL A 316 -10.30 -5.24 10.07
N GLY A 317 -10.34 -3.91 10.12
CA GLY A 317 -10.45 -3.06 8.93
C GLY A 317 -9.50 -1.88 8.98
N PHE A 318 -9.12 -1.42 7.79
CA PHE A 318 -8.42 -0.15 7.61
C PHE A 318 -9.45 1.00 7.62
N GLY A 319 -9.34 1.90 8.59
CA GLY A 319 -10.17 3.10 8.73
C GLY A 319 -9.39 4.39 8.44
N ARG A 320 -10.10 5.54 8.48
CA ARG A 320 -9.48 6.87 8.30
C ARG A 320 -8.31 7.13 9.27
N ASN A 321 -8.44 6.65 10.50
CA ASN A 321 -7.47 6.86 11.57
C ASN A 321 -6.52 5.67 11.76
N THR A 322 -6.62 4.64 10.90
CA THR A 322 -5.76 3.46 10.98
C THR A 322 -4.41 3.78 10.36
N ILE A 323 -3.36 3.43 11.09
CA ILE A 323 -1.95 3.55 10.70
C ILE A 323 -1.39 2.13 10.65
N MET A 324 -0.62 1.81 9.61
CA MET A 324 0.01 0.50 9.44
C MET A 324 1.49 0.67 9.15
N ASP A 325 2.32 0.27 10.12
CA ASP A 325 3.74 0.09 9.93
C ASP A 325 3.99 -1.31 9.34
N VAL A 326 4.68 -1.36 8.19
CA VAL A 326 5.08 -2.59 7.50
C VAL A 326 6.55 -2.88 7.82
N GLU A 327 6.85 -4.13 8.20
CA GLU A 327 8.16 -4.53 8.76
C GLU A 327 8.68 -3.59 9.87
N PRO A 328 7.91 -3.37 10.95
CA PRO A 328 8.37 -2.58 12.08
C PRO A 328 9.59 -3.22 12.76
N GLU A 329 10.52 -2.39 13.21
CA GLU A 329 11.76 -2.82 13.87
C GLU A 329 11.75 -2.50 15.37
N PHE A 330 11.38 -3.50 16.16
CA PHE A 330 11.44 -3.49 17.62
C PHE A 330 11.42 -4.93 18.18
N ALA A 331 11.58 -5.07 19.50
CA ALA A 331 11.73 -6.38 20.16
C ALA A 331 10.59 -7.36 19.87
N ASP A 332 9.33 -6.92 20.01
CA ASP A 332 8.16 -7.81 19.85
C ASP A 332 7.94 -8.20 18.39
N ALA A 333 8.19 -7.30 17.43
CA ALA A 333 8.20 -7.64 16.00
C ALA A 333 9.25 -8.71 15.68
N ASN A 334 10.45 -8.59 16.24
CA ASN A 334 11.52 -9.58 16.07
C ASN A 334 11.20 -10.92 16.76
N TRP A 335 10.46 -10.89 17.88
CA TRP A 335 9.91 -12.09 18.51
C TRP A 335 8.83 -12.74 17.63
N LEU A 336 7.82 -11.99 17.19
CA LEU A 336 6.72 -12.51 16.37
C LEU A 336 7.22 -13.06 15.03
N ARG A 337 8.19 -12.38 14.37
CA ARG A 337 8.83 -12.86 13.15
C ARG A 337 9.58 -14.18 13.34
N ARG A 338 10.15 -14.43 14.53
CA ARG A 338 10.76 -15.75 14.87
C ARG A 338 9.69 -16.80 15.13
N TRP A 339 8.66 -16.46 15.90
CA TRP A 339 7.57 -17.37 16.25
C TRP A 339 6.77 -17.82 15.00
N ALA A 340 6.39 -16.88 14.13
CA ALA A 340 5.65 -17.15 12.90
C ALA A 340 6.43 -18.08 11.95
N ARG A 341 7.73 -17.84 11.73
CA ARG A 341 8.59 -18.77 10.97
C ARG A 341 8.66 -20.16 11.60
N GLY A 342 8.65 -20.26 12.93
CA GLY A 342 8.61 -21.53 13.66
C GLY A 342 7.29 -22.28 13.48
N LEU A 343 6.15 -21.57 13.45
CA LEU A 343 4.83 -22.15 13.18
C LEU A 343 4.72 -22.62 11.72
N MET A 344 5.08 -21.76 10.77
CA MET A 344 4.99 -22.08 9.34
C MET A 344 5.82 -23.31 8.97
N ARG A 345 7.01 -23.50 9.57
CA ARG A 345 7.81 -24.74 9.42
C ARG A 345 7.10 -26.01 9.90
N LYS A 346 6.23 -25.90 10.90
CA LYS A 346 5.46 -27.02 11.47
C LYS A 346 4.16 -27.28 10.69
N GLU A 347 3.48 -26.23 10.22
CA GLU A 347 2.29 -26.38 9.37
C GLU A 347 2.64 -26.83 7.95
N SER A 348 3.79 -26.43 7.40
CA SER A 348 4.18 -26.77 6.01
C SER A 348 4.55 -28.24 5.81
N VAL A 349 5.08 -28.92 6.85
CA VAL A 349 5.79 -30.19 6.68
C VAL A 349 5.71 -31.06 7.93
N GLY A 350 4.95 -32.16 7.85
CA GLY A 350 5.10 -33.33 8.73
C GLY A 350 6.09 -34.38 8.21
N ILE A 351 6.63 -34.18 7.01
CA ILE A 351 7.49 -35.14 6.27
C ILE A 351 8.67 -34.37 5.66
N THR A 352 9.83 -34.40 6.33
CA THR A 352 11.05 -33.70 5.89
C THR A 352 11.29 -33.85 4.39
N PHE A 353 11.42 -32.71 3.68
CA PHE A 353 11.83 -32.75 2.27
C PHE A 353 13.14 -33.54 2.14
N PRO A 354 13.25 -34.47 1.18
CA PRO A 354 14.49 -35.19 0.96
C PRO A 354 15.54 -34.26 0.37
N ASN A 355 16.41 -33.71 1.24
CA ASN A 355 17.53 -32.84 0.87
C ASN A 355 18.42 -33.46 -0.21
N GLU A 356 18.53 -34.79 -0.23
CA GLU A 356 19.27 -35.60 -1.22
C GLU A 356 18.72 -35.46 -2.66
N VAL A 357 17.44 -35.10 -2.81
CA VAL A 357 16.75 -34.96 -4.10
C VAL A 357 16.62 -33.50 -4.53
N TRP A 358 16.50 -32.57 -3.58
CA TRP A 358 16.21 -31.14 -3.85
C TRP A 358 17.37 -30.18 -3.61
N GLY A 359 18.37 -30.57 -2.80
CA GLY A 359 19.37 -29.65 -2.25
C GLY A 359 18.80 -28.63 -1.25
N GLU A 360 19.64 -27.99 -0.44
CA GLU A 360 19.17 -27.02 0.56
C GLU A 360 18.45 -25.81 -0.05
N GLU A 361 18.95 -25.33 -1.20
CA GLU A 361 18.38 -24.19 -1.94
C GLU A 361 17.00 -24.53 -2.53
N GLY A 362 16.87 -25.69 -3.18
CA GLY A 362 15.59 -26.17 -3.72
C GLY A 362 14.54 -26.43 -2.63
N VAL A 363 14.96 -26.86 -1.43
CA VAL A 363 14.05 -26.97 -0.28
C VAL A 363 13.62 -25.60 0.26
N GLN A 364 14.49 -24.59 0.27
CA GLN A 364 14.08 -23.23 0.62
C GLN A 364 13.10 -22.65 -0.42
N GLU A 365 13.33 -22.88 -1.71
CA GLU A 365 12.42 -22.42 -2.77
C GLU A 365 11.07 -23.14 -2.72
N ALA A 366 11.05 -24.47 -2.54
CA ALA A 366 9.80 -25.24 -2.48
C ALA A 366 8.88 -24.83 -1.31
N ILE A 367 9.46 -24.47 -0.16
CA ILE A 367 8.73 -24.07 1.05
C ILE A 367 8.39 -22.57 1.05
N TYR A 368 9.28 -21.70 0.55
CA TYR A 368 9.21 -20.24 0.77
C TYR A 368 9.30 -19.38 -0.50
N GLY A 369 9.41 -20.00 -1.68
CA GLY A 369 9.50 -19.33 -2.98
C GLY A 369 8.15 -18.80 -3.47
N PRO A 370 8.14 -18.03 -4.57
CA PRO A 370 6.91 -17.46 -5.15
C PRO A 370 5.99 -18.53 -5.76
N ARG A 371 6.53 -19.71 -6.08
CA ARG A 371 5.81 -20.93 -6.44
C ARG A 371 5.92 -21.94 -5.30
N THR A 372 5.22 -21.72 -4.19
CA THR A 372 5.00 -22.79 -3.19
C THR A 372 4.44 -24.00 -3.92
N ALA A 373 5.09 -25.16 -3.81
CA ALA A 373 4.83 -26.35 -4.64
C ALA A 373 3.54 -27.10 -4.24
N LEU A 374 2.42 -26.36 -4.27
CA LEU A 374 1.05 -26.80 -4.02
C LEU A 374 0.34 -26.91 -5.35
N PHE A 375 0.43 -28.08 -5.98
CA PHE A 375 -0.32 -28.37 -7.20
C PHE A 375 -1.73 -28.83 -6.83
N GLY A 376 -2.75 -28.31 -7.51
CA GLY A 376 -4.06 -28.94 -7.57
C GLY A 376 -4.01 -30.21 -8.41
N LEU A 377 -4.96 -31.13 -8.17
CA LEU A 377 -5.06 -32.36 -8.97
C LEU A 377 -5.24 -32.06 -10.48
N ARG A 378 -5.88 -30.93 -10.79
CA ARG A 378 -6.05 -30.41 -12.15
C ARG A 378 -4.73 -29.96 -12.77
N ASP A 379 -3.88 -29.24 -12.04
CA ASP A 379 -2.61 -28.74 -12.58
C ASP A 379 -1.69 -29.93 -12.94
N VAL A 380 -1.74 -31.01 -12.14
CA VAL A 380 -1.10 -32.29 -12.44
C VAL A 380 -1.72 -32.97 -13.65
N GLU A 381 -3.06 -32.99 -13.77
CA GLU A 381 -3.75 -33.61 -14.90
C GLU A 381 -3.46 -32.89 -16.22
N ASP A 382 -3.57 -31.56 -16.25
CA ASP A 382 -3.29 -30.73 -17.42
C ASP A 382 -1.81 -30.89 -17.84
N TRP A 383 -0.86 -30.91 -16.89
CA TRP A 383 0.57 -31.17 -17.16
C TRP A 383 0.86 -32.58 -17.72
N VAL A 384 0.20 -33.63 -17.20
CA VAL A 384 0.33 -35.00 -17.72
C VAL A 384 -0.24 -35.10 -19.15
N ARG A 385 -1.30 -34.34 -19.45
CA ARG A 385 -1.92 -34.30 -20.79
C ARG A 385 -1.10 -33.53 -21.84
N GLU A 386 -0.21 -32.63 -21.42
CA GLU A 386 0.67 -31.87 -22.31
C GLU A 386 1.90 -32.65 -22.82
N GLU A 387 2.04 -33.94 -22.47
CA GLU A 387 3.16 -34.83 -22.88
C GLU A 387 4.56 -34.24 -22.60
N SER A 388 4.68 -33.36 -21.61
CA SER A 388 5.98 -32.78 -21.26
C SER A 388 6.93 -33.86 -20.74
N ARG A 389 8.18 -33.86 -21.23
CA ARG A 389 9.21 -34.83 -20.84
C ARG A 389 10.00 -34.43 -19.59
N GLU A 390 9.62 -33.32 -18.96
CA GLU A 390 10.24 -32.86 -17.73
C GLU A 390 9.77 -33.74 -16.56
N THR A 391 10.53 -33.79 -15.47
CA THR A 391 10.13 -34.49 -14.24
C THR A 391 9.82 -33.46 -13.17
N PHE A 392 8.55 -33.31 -12.79
CA PHE A 392 8.18 -32.47 -11.65
C PHE A 392 8.12 -33.30 -10.35
N THR A 393 8.33 -32.63 -9.22
CA THR A 393 8.13 -33.20 -7.88
C THR A 393 7.52 -32.10 -7.02
N GLY A 394 6.62 -32.44 -6.09
CA GLY A 394 5.91 -31.46 -5.27
C GLY A 394 4.91 -32.11 -4.32
N TRP A 395 4.17 -31.30 -3.60
CA TRP A 395 3.13 -31.77 -2.67
C TRP A 395 1.74 -31.58 -3.28
N ILE A 396 0.89 -32.60 -3.12
CA ILE A 396 -0.50 -32.57 -3.55
C ILE A 396 -1.41 -32.55 -2.31
N SER A 397 -2.11 -31.44 -2.11
CA SER A 397 -3.01 -31.24 -0.96
C SER A 397 -4.41 -31.72 -1.31
N VAL A 398 -4.72 -33.00 -1.06
CA VAL A 398 -6.00 -33.62 -1.41
C VAL A 398 -6.84 -33.88 -0.16
N VAL A 399 -8.12 -33.48 -0.20
CA VAL A 399 -9.13 -33.90 0.78
C VAL A 399 -9.97 -35.01 0.15
N ILE A 400 -9.77 -36.25 0.60
CA ILE A 400 -10.57 -37.40 0.16
C ILE A 400 -11.85 -37.42 0.99
N LEU A 401 -12.97 -37.00 0.39
CA LEU A 401 -14.27 -36.93 1.07
C LEU A 401 -14.93 -38.31 1.22
N GLU A 402 -14.88 -39.12 0.18
CA GLU A 402 -15.41 -40.50 0.17
C GLU A 402 -14.47 -41.39 -0.66
N MET A 403 -14.24 -42.63 -0.20
CA MET A 403 -13.43 -43.62 -0.94
C MET A 403 -13.91 -45.05 -0.68
N ASP A 404 -14.30 -45.74 -1.76
CA ASP A 404 -14.72 -47.14 -1.73
C ASP A 404 -13.48 -48.07 -1.67
N LEU A 405 -12.85 -48.09 -0.48
CA LEU A 405 -11.66 -48.87 -0.15
C LEU A 405 -11.80 -50.35 -0.57
N LEU A 406 -12.94 -50.97 -0.29
CA LEU A 406 -13.18 -52.39 -0.57
C LEU A 406 -13.25 -52.68 -2.07
N ARG A 407 -13.91 -51.84 -2.87
CA ARG A 407 -13.97 -52.00 -4.33
C ARG A 407 -12.63 -51.72 -4.98
N ILE A 408 -11.89 -50.73 -4.50
CA ILE A 408 -10.57 -50.35 -5.03
C ILE A 408 -9.53 -51.46 -4.70
N TRP A 409 -9.54 -51.98 -3.47
CA TRP A 409 -8.69 -53.10 -3.05
C TRP A 409 -9.00 -54.38 -3.83
N LYS A 410 -10.27 -54.76 -3.97
CA LYS A 410 -10.69 -55.94 -4.78
C LYS A 410 -10.31 -55.86 -6.26
N ARG A 411 -9.98 -54.66 -6.77
CA ARG A 411 -9.53 -54.43 -8.15
C ARG A 411 -8.01 -54.28 -8.28
N ASN A 412 -7.25 -54.43 -7.20
CA ASN A 412 -5.82 -54.12 -7.13
C ASN A 412 -5.48 -52.67 -7.56
N MET A 413 -6.43 -51.73 -7.40
CA MET A 413 -6.28 -50.32 -7.79
C MET A 413 -5.93 -49.41 -6.59
N LEU A 414 -5.61 -49.98 -5.42
CA LEU A 414 -5.38 -49.24 -4.19
C LEU A 414 -3.99 -48.60 -4.22
N MET A 415 -3.95 -47.27 -4.31
CA MET A 415 -2.71 -46.47 -4.40
C MET A 415 -1.81 -46.83 -5.60
N SER A 416 -2.33 -47.46 -6.64
CA SER A 416 -1.57 -47.87 -7.82
C SER A 416 -1.46 -46.74 -8.86
N ALA A 417 -0.47 -45.86 -8.71
CA ALA A 417 0.02 -45.05 -9.82
C ALA A 417 0.99 -45.91 -10.66
N VAL A 418 0.48 -46.56 -11.71
CA VAL A 418 1.32 -47.35 -12.63
C VAL A 418 2.02 -46.42 -13.61
N TYR A 419 3.32 -46.20 -13.39
CA TYR A 419 4.18 -45.56 -14.38
C TYR A 419 4.48 -46.56 -15.49
N GLN A 420 3.94 -46.36 -16.70
CA GLN A 420 4.27 -47.20 -17.86
C GLN A 420 5.68 -46.86 -18.38
N SER A 421 6.69 -47.55 -17.85
CA SER A 421 7.98 -47.68 -18.53
C SER A 421 7.85 -48.69 -19.67
N THR A 422 7.69 -48.19 -20.90
CA THR A 422 7.63 -49.03 -22.11
C THR A 422 8.98 -49.69 -22.36
N THR A 423 9.12 -50.96 -21.98
CA THR A 423 10.30 -51.78 -22.33
C THR A 423 9.85 -53.01 -23.10
N ILE A 424 10.37 -53.17 -24.32
CA ILE A 424 10.01 -54.24 -25.25
C ILE A 424 10.54 -55.59 -24.72
N PRO A 425 9.77 -56.70 -24.81
CA PRO A 425 10.16 -57.98 -24.21
C PRO A 425 11.08 -58.82 -25.10
N PRO A 426 12.02 -59.57 -24.51
CA PRO A 426 12.45 -60.87 -25.03
C PRO A 426 11.58 -61.99 -24.44
N GLN A 427 11.30 -63.03 -25.24
CA GLN A 427 10.40 -64.12 -24.87
C GLN A 427 11.13 -65.27 -24.16
N HIS A 428 10.63 -65.67 -22.96
CA HIS A 428 10.74 -67.02 -22.38
C HIS A 428 12.17 -67.58 -22.08
N PRO A 429 12.35 -68.73 -21.37
CA PRO A 429 11.36 -69.72 -20.90
C PRO A 429 11.40 -70.11 -19.39
N VAL A 430 10.24 -70.62 -18.94
CA VAL A 430 10.03 -71.81 -18.08
C VAL A 430 10.96 -72.04 -16.85
N HIS A 431 10.37 -72.01 -15.64
CA HIS A 431 10.14 -73.26 -14.90
C HIS A 431 9.12 -73.15 -13.74
N THR A 432 8.39 -74.24 -13.57
CA THR A 432 7.40 -74.57 -12.53
C THR A 432 7.89 -74.39 -11.09
N ALA A 433 7.08 -73.74 -10.25
CA ALA A 433 7.09 -73.99 -8.81
C ALA A 433 6.28 -75.26 -8.47
N ARG A 434 6.82 -76.13 -7.61
CA ARG A 434 6.03 -77.14 -6.88
C ARG A 434 5.79 -76.62 -5.46
N ASN A 435 4.61 -76.91 -4.94
CA ASN A 435 4.16 -76.52 -3.60
C ASN A 435 5.12 -77.01 -2.51
N HIS A 436 5.26 -76.20 -1.45
CA HIS A 436 4.64 -76.52 -0.17
C HIS A 436 4.29 -75.26 0.62
#